data_AF-A0A8X6XZH6-F1
#
_entry.id   AF-A0A8X6XZH6-F1
#
_cell.length_a   1.000
_cell.length_b   1.000
_cell.length_c   1.000
_cell.angle_alpha   90.00
_cell.angle_beta   90.00
_cell.angle_gamma   90.00
#
_symmetry.space_group_name_H-M   'P 1'
#
loop_
_entity.id
_entity.type
_entity.pdbx_description
1 polymer ?
#
loop_
_entity_poly.entity_id
_entity_poly.type
_entity_poly.pdbx_seq_one_letter_code
_entity_poly.pdbx_strand_id
1 'polypeptide(L)'
;MTDISTVSNHAQTFFEVYHRKKSLACEVNILQPRNVDVDPVYQADLYEIDVVLEYSSNRGDFHAGDQFKNIGKDWCDENKNELSHLWLRLADRSVLRNKGKQSHPDVDINEIAFGTLPSMLHFMQHYHYESISRDRELMATFLHNQRSFSLYTCLKHKRDSKNECRYAGQTFKFVVYYKSICKVIVNDVPNKECVQLFFVLKNIPFVYCEKKGKKNDMAEMKGDDRALSLASDQEYQEKKWERSLTFGCSCNKSFCNISKIGRCPVFKIVVSRQHRAYGIIERLIQRCAGNTYFFYSNLNTEVLRKAIEKYEIFPFNYELHPNSIDRGTLLDKQFACQFAWEVVNGLSLEIRDQISLKCQTAQDYWTIIKEFLKEGVKHVDALVSALYHISELINRKDIFNFEEALRKCLLYYQRNPSKFDAPEGMCFVRRLIITPSRTICLPPSEHFDNRVIREYGTQNLLRVSIQDDNFSKLTFAVQYHTRKDDFMREVAGNLLNNSISIGPRCYEVLAASNSQLREHGLWMFAKDHFGNTAASIRKWMGDFSRITNVAKFMARMGQCFSTSEEAVQIELEDENIIYLEDIKNENYTFSDGIGMISVELAEEVRVID
;
A
#
# COMPACT_ATOMS: atom_id res chain seq x y z
N MET A 1 12.32 -8.26 -27.01
CA MET A 1 13.11 -7.09 -26.60
C MET A 1 13.20 -6.16 -27.79
N THR A 2 12.83 -4.89 -27.60
CA THR A 2 13.02 -3.87 -28.63
C THR A 2 14.49 -3.50 -28.65
N ASP A 3 15.12 -3.54 -29.82
CA ASP A 3 16.52 -3.15 -29.99
C ASP A 3 16.69 -1.65 -29.69
N ILE A 4 17.63 -1.31 -28.80
CA ILE A 4 17.86 0.06 -28.32
C ILE A 4 18.28 0.99 -29.47
N SER A 5 19.04 0.47 -30.44
CA SER A 5 19.43 1.22 -31.64
C SER A 5 18.20 1.58 -32.47
N THR A 6 17.31 0.61 -32.67
CA THR A 6 16.01 0.82 -33.32
C THR A 6 15.15 1.87 -32.59
N VAL A 7 15.05 1.80 -31.26
CA VAL A 7 14.32 2.80 -30.45
C VAL A 7 14.90 4.21 -30.67
N SER A 8 16.23 4.34 -30.67
CA SER A 8 16.91 5.63 -30.87
C SER A 8 16.61 6.23 -32.24
N ASN A 9 16.64 5.41 -33.30
CA ASN A 9 16.34 5.84 -34.67
C ASN A 9 14.86 6.29 -34.82
N HIS A 10 13.94 5.53 -34.24
CA HIS A 10 12.51 5.86 -34.27
C HIS A 10 12.21 7.13 -33.45
N ALA A 11 12.90 7.33 -32.32
CA ALA A 11 12.80 8.55 -31.54
C ALA A 11 13.30 9.77 -32.32
N GLN A 12 14.49 9.69 -32.94
CA GLN A 12 15.02 10.75 -33.82
C GLN A 12 13.98 11.14 -34.88
N THR A 13 13.44 10.13 -35.57
CA THR A 13 12.46 10.31 -36.64
C THR A 13 11.19 11.02 -36.13
N PHE A 14 10.66 10.58 -34.99
CA PHE A 14 9.48 11.19 -34.38
C PHE A 14 9.70 12.68 -34.11
N PHE A 15 10.80 13.05 -33.43
CA PHE A 15 11.06 14.43 -33.06
C PHE A 15 11.33 15.31 -34.29
N GLU A 16 12.10 14.83 -35.27
CA GLU A 16 12.34 15.60 -36.50
C GLU A 16 11.05 15.85 -37.30
N VAL A 17 10.21 14.82 -37.45
CA VAL A 17 8.93 14.93 -38.16
C VAL A 17 7.98 15.88 -37.44
N TYR A 18 7.91 15.83 -36.12
CA TYR A 18 7.11 16.75 -35.31
C TYR A 18 7.53 18.21 -35.56
N HIS A 19 8.83 18.52 -35.45
CA HIS A 19 9.34 19.89 -35.60
C HIS A 19 9.18 20.40 -37.03
N ARG A 20 9.44 19.56 -38.05
CA ARG A 20 9.22 19.90 -39.46
C ARG A 20 7.76 20.26 -39.73
N LYS A 21 6.80 19.45 -39.25
CA LYS A 21 5.35 19.72 -39.39
C LYS A 21 4.94 21.04 -38.73
N LYS A 22 5.58 21.43 -37.64
CA LYS A 22 5.31 22.69 -36.91
C LYS A 22 6.10 23.89 -37.45
N SER A 23 6.93 23.70 -38.47
CA SER A 23 7.84 24.74 -39.00
C SER A 23 8.72 25.37 -37.90
N LEU A 24 9.20 24.53 -36.97
CA LEU A 24 10.10 24.92 -35.89
C LEU A 24 11.53 24.56 -36.27
N ALA A 25 12.46 25.52 -36.20
CA ALA A 25 13.89 25.25 -36.29
C ALA A 25 14.37 24.68 -34.96
N CYS A 26 14.68 23.37 -34.96
CA CYS A 26 15.07 22.61 -33.79
C CYS A 26 16.12 21.57 -34.19
N GLU A 27 17.23 21.55 -33.48
CA GLU A 27 18.22 20.47 -33.55
C GLU A 27 17.83 19.39 -32.52
N VAL A 28 17.78 18.13 -32.98
CA VAL A 28 17.37 16.97 -32.17
C VAL A 28 18.61 16.13 -31.90
N ASN A 29 18.99 16.06 -30.63
CA ASN A 29 20.16 15.34 -30.17
C ASN A 29 19.74 14.19 -29.23
N ILE A 30 19.89 12.95 -29.70
CA ILE A 30 19.62 11.73 -28.91
C ILE A 30 20.89 11.32 -28.17
N LEU A 31 20.82 11.25 -26.85
CA LEU A 31 21.94 10.86 -26.01
C LEU A 31 22.08 9.34 -25.88
N GLN A 32 23.19 8.89 -25.30
CA GLN A 32 23.44 7.47 -25.10
C GLN A 32 22.44 6.86 -24.09
N PRO A 33 21.92 5.65 -24.36
CA PRO A 33 21.05 4.94 -23.44
C PRO A 33 21.77 4.62 -22.13
N ARG A 34 21.05 4.71 -21.02
CA ARG A 34 21.55 4.32 -19.69
C ARG A 34 20.58 3.36 -19.01
N ASN A 35 21.09 2.30 -18.39
CA ASN A 35 20.27 1.48 -17.52
C ASN A 35 19.95 2.29 -16.25
N VAL A 36 18.65 2.38 -15.92
CA VAL A 36 18.16 3.16 -14.78
C VAL A 36 17.74 2.28 -13.60
N ASP A 37 17.74 0.95 -13.75
CA ASP A 37 17.58 0.08 -12.61
C ASP A 37 18.83 0.11 -11.74
N VAL A 38 18.60 0.32 -10.45
CA VAL A 38 19.67 0.45 -9.45
C VAL A 38 19.65 -0.71 -8.46
N ASP A 39 18.75 -1.68 -8.65
CA ASP A 39 18.69 -2.83 -7.77
C ASP A 39 19.93 -3.71 -7.96
N PRO A 40 20.70 -3.97 -6.89
CA PRO A 40 21.97 -4.67 -7.00
C PRO A 40 21.82 -6.16 -7.34
N VAL A 41 20.62 -6.73 -7.16
CA VAL A 41 20.35 -8.17 -7.35
C VAL A 41 19.56 -8.40 -8.63
N TYR A 42 18.45 -7.68 -8.83
CA TYR A 42 17.58 -7.88 -9.97
C TYR A 42 18.21 -7.35 -11.27
N GLN A 43 18.79 -6.15 -11.25
CA GLN A 43 19.42 -5.51 -12.41
C GLN A 43 18.56 -5.66 -13.68
N ALA A 44 17.38 -5.03 -13.66
CA ALA A 44 16.42 -5.06 -14.75
C ALA A 44 17.04 -4.48 -16.04
N ASP A 45 16.61 -5.02 -17.18
CA ASP A 45 16.87 -4.40 -18.49
C ASP A 45 15.93 -3.21 -18.72
N LEU A 46 16.05 -2.18 -17.88
CA LEU A 46 15.26 -0.95 -17.92
C LEU A 46 16.13 0.22 -18.32
N TYR A 47 15.94 0.73 -19.54
CA TYR A 47 16.78 1.77 -20.12
C TYR A 47 16.05 3.10 -20.26
N GLU A 48 16.80 4.18 -20.13
CA GLU A 48 16.35 5.54 -20.43
C GLU A 48 17.26 6.16 -21.48
N ILE A 49 16.66 6.93 -22.39
CA ILE A 49 17.35 7.69 -23.43
C ILE A 49 16.90 9.15 -23.29
N ASP A 50 17.86 10.04 -23.07
CA ASP A 50 17.60 11.48 -23.01
C ASP A 50 17.60 12.07 -24.43
N VAL A 51 16.64 12.95 -24.69
CA VAL A 51 16.51 13.68 -25.96
C VAL A 51 16.62 15.17 -25.69
N VAL A 52 17.65 15.80 -26.25
CA VAL A 52 17.89 17.24 -26.16
C VAL A 52 17.33 17.91 -27.41
N LEU A 53 16.49 18.93 -27.20
CA LEU A 53 15.84 19.70 -28.26
C LEU A 53 16.33 21.14 -28.21
N GLU A 54 17.13 21.56 -29.18
CA GLU A 54 17.73 22.89 -29.23
C GLU A 54 17.06 23.76 -30.28
N TYR A 55 16.30 24.77 -29.84
CA TYR A 55 15.52 25.63 -30.73
C TYR A 55 16.30 26.89 -31.14
N SER A 56 16.39 27.14 -32.45
CA SER A 56 17.23 28.21 -33.02
C SER A 56 16.49 29.52 -33.38
N SER A 57 15.30 29.82 -32.80
CA SER A 57 14.52 31.02 -33.21
C SER A 57 14.02 31.93 -32.06
N ASN A 58 14.25 33.24 -32.25
CA ASN A 58 13.76 34.40 -31.48
C ASN A 58 12.29 34.77 -31.78
N ARG A 59 11.36 33.81 -31.87
CA ARG A 59 9.93 34.16 -31.90
C ARG A 59 9.47 34.51 -30.48
N GLY A 60 8.99 35.74 -30.27
CA GLY A 60 8.63 36.27 -28.94
C GLY A 60 7.61 35.44 -28.13
N ASP A 61 6.86 34.55 -28.77
CA ASP A 61 5.86 33.66 -28.14
C ASP A 61 6.32 32.21 -27.97
N PHE A 62 7.56 31.87 -28.34
CA PHE A 62 8.06 30.50 -28.20
C PHE A 62 8.27 30.13 -26.73
N HIS A 63 7.73 28.98 -26.31
CA HIS A 63 7.92 28.45 -24.97
C HIS A 63 8.03 26.92 -25.00
N ALA A 64 9.17 26.39 -24.54
CA ALA A 64 9.48 24.96 -24.61
C ALA A 64 8.43 24.09 -23.88
N GLY A 65 7.93 24.53 -22.71
CA GLY A 65 6.85 23.81 -22.02
C GLY A 65 5.55 23.70 -22.82
N ASP A 66 5.23 24.69 -23.66
CA ASP A 66 4.03 24.63 -24.52
C ASP A 66 4.24 23.62 -25.68
N GLN A 67 5.50 23.40 -26.10
CA GLN A 67 5.84 22.35 -27.07
C GLN A 67 5.77 20.96 -26.46
N PHE A 68 6.31 20.77 -25.25
CA PHE A 68 6.27 19.47 -24.57
C PHE A 68 4.85 18.95 -24.42
N LYS A 69 3.88 19.84 -24.13
CA LYS A 69 2.45 19.51 -24.14
C LYS A 69 2.00 18.84 -25.44
N ASN A 70 2.34 19.42 -26.59
CA ASN A 70 1.93 18.91 -27.89
C ASN A 70 2.70 17.63 -28.27
N ILE A 71 3.99 17.57 -27.92
CA ILE A 71 4.83 16.38 -28.08
C ILE A 71 4.21 15.22 -27.30
N GLY A 72 3.88 15.39 -26.02
CA GLY A 72 3.27 14.34 -25.20
C GLY A 72 1.94 13.83 -25.76
N LYS A 73 1.14 14.72 -26.38
CA LYS A 73 -0.08 14.33 -27.10
C LYS A 73 0.21 13.45 -28.31
N ASP A 74 1.08 13.92 -29.20
CA ASP A 74 1.43 13.16 -30.41
C ASP A 74 2.22 11.88 -30.07
N TRP A 75 2.91 11.85 -28.92
CA TRP A 75 3.58 10.67 -28.40
C TRP A 75 2.58 9.55 -28.07
N CYS A 76 1.44 9.88 -27.47
CA CYS A 76 0.38 8.90 -27.14
C CYS A 76 -0.42 8.42 -28.37
N ASP A 77 -0.20 9.01 -29.56
CA ASP A 77 -0.94 8.70 -30.77
C ASP A 77 -0.27 7.54 -31.53
N GLU A 78 -0.82 6.34 -31.39
CA GLU A 78 -0.30 5.14 -32.07
C GLU A 78 -0.26 5.24 -33.61
N ASN A 79 -1.11 6.10 -34.20
CA ASN A 79 -1.12 6.32 -35.65
C ASN A 79 -0.01 7.28 -36.10
N LYS A 80 0.59 8.02 -35.18
CA LYS A 80 1.70 8.97 -35.46
C LYS A 80 3.02 8.53 -34.88
N ASN A 81 3.01 7.65 -33.88
CA ASN A 81 4.19 7.25 -33.13
C ASN A 81 4.20 5.74 -32.86
N GLU A 82 5.12 5.03 -33.50
CA GLU A 82 5.37 3.61 -33.28
C GLU A 82 5.91 3.33 -31.85
N LEU A 83 6.51 4.34 -31.22
CA LEU A 83 7.00 4.30 -29.84
C LEU A 83 5.96 4.74 -28.81
N SER A 84 4.68 4.87 -29.20
CA SER A 84 3.61 5.36 -28.30
C SER A 84 3.42 4.53 -27.03
N HIS A 85 3.90 3.29 -27.07
CA HIS A 85 3.89 2.33 -25.98
C HIS A 85 5.05 2.54 -24.98
N LEU A 86 6.08 3.31 -25.34
CA LEU A 86 7.18 3.69 -24.45
C LEU A 86 6.84 4.94 -23.63
N TRP A 87 7.45 5.07 -22.46
CA TRP A 87 7.15 6.16 -21.53
C TRP A 87 8.02 7.39 -21.81
N LEU A 88 7.40 8.49 -22.25
CA LEU A 88 8.06 9.79 -22.44
C LEU A 88 7.87 10.67 -21.21
N ARG A 89 8.96 11.25 -20.66
CA ARG A 89 8.86 12.23 -19.56
C ARG A 89 9.60 13.53 -19.88
N LEU A 90 9.18 14.61 -19.22
CA LEU A 90 9.95 15.85 -19.19
C LEU A 90 11.09 15.72 -18.17
N ALA A 91 12.33 15.84 -18.64
CA ALA A 91 13.51 15.80 -17.77
C ALA A 91 13.67 17.11 -16.98
N ASP A 92 13.71 18.25 -17.68
CA ASP A 92 13.81 19.57 -17.07
C ASP A 92 12.43 20.18 -16.80
N ARG A 93 12.02 20.24 -15.53
CA ARG A 93 10.74 20.83 -15.13
C ARG A 93 10.73 22.36 -15.13
N SER A 94 11.89 23.01 -15.18
CA SER A 94 12.02 24.47 -15.12
C SER A 94 11.40 25.16 -16.34
N VAL A 95 11.31 24.43 -17.46
CA VAL A 95 10.72 24.91 -18.71
C VAL A 95 9.19 25.05 -18.67
N LEU A 96 8.51 24.70 -17.58
CA LEU A 96 7.05 24.84 -17.45
C LEU A 96 6.67 26.23 -16.90
N ARG A 97 5.68 26.89 -17.52
CA ARG A 97 5.18 28.19 -17.04
C ARG A 97 4.58 28.06 -15.64
N ASN A 98 5.05 28.85 -14.67
CA ASN A 98 4.38 28.96 -13.38
C ASN A 98 3.23 29.97 -13.46
N LYS A 99 2.04 29.50 -13.83
CA LYS A 99 0.83 30.34 -13.92
C LYS A 99 0.21 30.68 -12.55
N GLY A 100 0.82 30.27 -11.43
CA GLY A 100 0.36 30.61 -10.08
C GLY A 100 -1.00 30.05 -9.66
N LYS A 101 -1.66 29.21 -10.48
CA LYS A 101 -3.02 28.74 -10.21
C LYS A 101 -3.08 27.88 -8.94
N GLN A 102 -3.84 28.35 -7.94
CA GLN A 102 -3.92 27.76 -6.60
C GLN A 102 -4.78 26.49 -6.54
N SER A 103 -5.80 26.39 -7.39
CA SER A 103 -6.69 25.25 -7.45
C SER A 103 -7.32 25.08 -8.84
N HIS A 104 -7.78 23.86 -9.13
CA HIS A 104 -8.71 23.57 -10.21
C HIS A 104 -9.97 22.95 -9.58
N PRO A 105 -10.99 23.76 -9.25
CA PRO A 105 -12.27 23.26 -8.77
C PRO A 105 -13.12 22.71 -9.92
N ASP A 106 -14.11 21.89 -9.56
CA ASP A 106 -15.18 21.43 -10.46
C ASP A 106 -14.67 20.88 -11.81
N VAL A 107 -13.63 20.04 -11.75
CA VAL A 107 -13.13 19.33 -12.92
C VAL A 107 -14.06 18.16 -13.22
N ASP A 108 -14.70 18.19 -14.39
CA ASP A 108 -15.54 17.08 -14.85
C ASP A 108 -14.70 15.82 -15.08
N ILE A 109 -15.09 14.74 -14.40
CA ILE A 109 -14.51 13.41 -14.53
C ILE A 109 -15.50 12.49 -15.23
N ASN A 110 -15.04 11.80 -16.27
CA ASN A 110 -15.87 10.87 -17.03
C ASN A 110 -15.87 9.47 -16.40
N GLU A 111 -14.73 9.05 -15.86
CA GLU A 111 -14.49 7.68 -15.41
C GLU A 111 -13.53 7.67 -14.21
N ILE A 112 -13.76 6.73 -13.28
CA ILE A 112 -12.79 6.31 -12.27
C ILE A 112 -12.55 4.80 -12.36
N ALA A 113 -11.31 4.37 -12.13
CA ALA A 113 -10.97 2.95 -12.05
C ALA A 113 -9.84 2.70 -11.04
N PHE A 114 -9.79 1.46 -10.53
CA PHE A 114 -8.68 0.98 -9.69
C PHE A 114 -8.05 -0.24 -10.34
N GLY A 115 -6.73 -0.32 -10.27
CA GLY A 115 -6.00 -1.41 -10.88
C GLY A 115 -4.52 -1.50 -10.50
N THR A 116 -3.79 -2.23 -11.32
CA THR A 116 -2.33 -2.36 -11.28
C THR A 116 -1.72 -2.00 -12.64
N LEU A 117 -0.40 -1.83 -12.69
CA LEU A 117 0.37 -1.69 -13.93
C LEU A 117 1.34 -2.88 -14.03
N PRO A 118 0.89 -4.09 -14.42
CA PRO A 118 1.75 -5.27 -14.48
C PRO A 118 2.86 -5.17 -15.54
N SER A 119 2.79 -4.18 -16.44
CA SER A 119 3.84 -3.89 -17.41
C SER A 119 3.79 -2.42 -17.78
N MET A 120 4.78 -1.95 -18.54
CA MET A 120 4.77 -0.58 -19.07
C MET A 120 3.63 -0.31 -20.05
N LEU A 121 2.96 -1.34 -20.56
CA LEU A 121 1.96 -1.23 -21.63
C LEU A 121 0.52 -1.42 -21.17
N HIS A 122 0.32 -2.05 -20.02
CA HIS A 122 -1.00 -2.55 -19.62
C HIS A 122 -1.39 -1.99 -18.26
N PHE A 123 -2.61 -1.48 -18.17
CA PHE A 123 -3.32 -1.21 -16.93
C PHE A 123 -4.34 -2.33 -16.71
N MET A 124 -4.17 -3.12 -15.65
CA MET A 124 -5.10 -4.19 -15.29
C MET A 124 -6.17 -3.65 -14.33
N GLN A 125 -7.39 -3.55 -14.84
CA GLN A 125 -8.53 -2.95 -14.19
C GLN A 125 -9.28 -3.97 -13.31
N HIS A 126 -9.44 -3.63 -12.02
CA HIS A 126 -10.17 -4.42 -11.01
C HIS A 126 -11.48 -3.78 -10.58
N TYR A 127 -11.60 -2.46 -10.71
CA TYR A 127 -12.83 -1.70 -10.51
C TYR A 127 -12.96 -0.62 -11.57
N HIS A 128 -14.18 -0.36 -12.00
CA HIS A 128 -14.49 0.65 -13.00
C HIS A 128 -15.87 1.24 -12.76
N TYR A 129 -15.96 2.56 -12.88
CA TYR A 129 -17.22 3.27 -12.97
C TYR A 129 -17.08 4.43 -13.97
N GLU A 130 -18.01 4.49 -14.91
CA GLU A 130 -18.13 5.54 -15.91
C GLU A 130 -19.45 6.27 -15.68
N SER A 131 -19.41 7.61 -15.72
CA SER A 131 -20.60 8.45 -15.55
C SER A 131 -21.62 8.16 -16.65
N ILE A 132 -22.87 7.89 -16.26
CA ILE A 132 -23.94 7.51 -17.20
C ILE A 132 -24.65 8.76 -17.75
N SER A 133 -24.53 9.90 -17.08
CA SER A 133 -25.23 11.14 -17.45
C SER A 133 -24.31 12.34 -17.58
N ARG A 134 -24.82 13.40 -18.24
CA ARG A 134 -24.15 14.72 -18.31
C ARG A 134 -24.19 15.48 -16.97
N ASP A 135 -24.92 14.98 -15.99
CA ASP A 135 -25.09 15.63 -14.69
C ASP A 135 -24.00 15.20 -13.72
N ARG A 136 -22.79 15.76 -13.86
CA ARG A 136 -21.71 15.85 -12.83
C ARG A 136 -21.65 14.75 -11.75
N GLU A 137 -21.79 13.47 -12.11
CA GLU A 137 -21.80 12.36 -11.13
C GLU A 137 -20.43 12.17 -10.49
N LEU A 138 -19.37 12.52 -11.22
CA LEU A 138 -17.98 12.46 -10.82
C LEU A 138 -17.35 13.83 -11.04
N MET A 139 -16.84 14.43 -9.96
CA MET A 139 -16.22 15.75 -10.00
C MET A 139 -14.92 15.72 -9.21
N ALA A 140 -13.87 16.38 -9.69
CA ALA A 140 -12.62 16.50 -8.96
C ALA A 140 -12.29 17.96 -8.64
N THR A 141 -11.73 18.19 -7.46
CA THR A 141 -11.14 19.47 -7.06
C THR A 141 -9.67 19.25 -6.72
N PHE A 142 -8.78 19.88 -7.50
CA PHE A 142 -7.34 19.85 -7.26
C PHE A 142 -6.93 21.09 -6.46
N LEU A 143 -6.47 20.90 -5.22
CA LEU A 143 -6.04 21.97 -4.32
C LEU A 143 -4.51 22.02 -4.30
N HIS A 144 -3.92 22.68 -5.31
CA HIS A 144 -2.47 22.73 -5.52
C HIS A 144 -1.70 23.39 -4.35
N ASN A 145 -2.33 24.33 -3.65
CA ASN A 145 -1.76 24.94 -2.43
C ASN A 145 -1.70 23.94 -1.27
N GLN A 146 -2.74 23.13 -1.10
CA GLN A 146 -2.83 22.09 -0.06
C GLN A 146 -2.13 20.78 -0.45
N ARG A 147 -1.64 20.69 -1.70
CA ARG A 147 -0.96 19.51 -2.27
C ARG A 147 -1.82 18.24 -2.15
N SER A 148 -3.10 18.37 -2.52
CA SER A 148 -4.06 17.27 -2.55
C SER A 148 -5.06 17.47 -3.68
N PHE A 149 -5.78 16.40 -4.02
CA PHE A 149 -7.02 16.50 -4.76
C PHE A 149 -8.09 15.61 -4.16
N SER A 150 -9.33 16.04 -4.29
CA SER A 150 -10.51 15.30 -3.85
C SER A 150 -11.36 14.98 -5.06
N LEU A 151 -11.82 13.74 -5.17
CA LEU A 151 -12.82 13.32 -6.15
C LEU A 151 -14.12 13.01 -5.42
N TYR A 152 -15.20 13.64 -5.85
CA TYR A 152 -16.54 13.53 -5.30
C TYR A 152 -17.38 12.68 -6.23
N THR A 153 -18.20 11.81 -5.66
CA THR A 153 -19.14 10.99 -6.42
C THR A 153 -20.53 11.10 -5.82
N CYS A 154 -21.51 11.51 -6.63
CA CYS A 154 -22.93 11.46 -6.30
C CYS A 154 -23.62 10.62 -7.37
N LEU A 155 -23.69 9.31 -7.13
CA LEU A 155 -24.04 8.36 -8.17
C LEU A 155 -25.56 8.24 -8.28
N LYS A 156 -26.12 8.25 -9.50
CA LYS A 156 -27.58 8.21 -9.69
C LYS A 156 -28.18 6.87 -9.25
N HIS A 157 -29.37 6.93 -8.65
CA HIS A 157 -30.11 5.77 -8.16
C HIS A 157 -31.40 5.57 -8.96
N LYS A 158 -31.78 4.31 -9.21
CA LYS A 158 -33.15 4.01 -9.64
C LYS A 158 -34.09 4.20 -8.46
N ARG A 159 -35.01 5.15 -8.53
CA ARG A 159 -36.21 5.18 -7.67
C ARG A 159 -37.16 4.11 -8.20
N ASP A 160 -37.12 2.92 -7.63
CA ASP A 160 -38.19 1.95 -7.88
C ASP A 160 -39.35 2.28 -6.94
N SER A 161 -40.59 2.28 -7.42
CA SER A 161 -41.77 2.74 -6.68
C SER A 161 -42.12 1.86 -5.46
N LYS A 162 -41.39 0.76 -5.26
CA LYS A 162 -41.55 -0.18 -4.14
C LYS A 162 -40.34 -0.25 -3.18
N ASN A 163 -39.19 0.34 -3.50
CA ASN A 163 -38.00 0.33 -2.62
C ASN A 163 -37.15 1.59 -2.82
N GLU A 164 -37.21 2.52 -1.86
CA GLU A 164 -36.28 3.64 -1.78
C GLU A 164 -34.86 3.11 -1.51
N CYS A 165 -33.92 3.40 -2.40
CA CYS A 165 -32.52 3.03 -2.17
C CYS A 165 -31.99 3.75 -0.93
N ARG A 166 -31.52 3.00 0.09
CA ARG A 166 -30.93 3.56 1.33
C ARG A 166 -29.78 4.55 1.06
N TYR A 167 -29.10 4.40 -0.06
CA TYR A 167 -27.97 5.23 -0.47
C TYR A 167 -28.35 6.38 -1.38
N ALA A 168 -29.63 6.59 -1.70
CA ALA A 168 -30.08 7.69 -2.54
C ALA A 168 -29.59 9.05 -2.02
N GLY A 169 -28.94 9.83 -2.88
CA GLY A 169 -28.39 11.14 -2.55
C GLY A 169 -27.12 11.10 -1.69
N GLN A 170 -26.52 9.92 -1.50
CA GLN A 170 -25.28 9.78 -0.74
C GLN A 170 -24.07 10.22 -1.58
N THR A 171 -23.30 11.18 -1.04
CA THR A 171 -22.03 11.58 -1.64
C THR A 171 -20.87 10.80 -1.02
N PHE A 172 -19.91 10.40 -1.86
CA PHE A 172 -18.62 9.86 -1.44
C PHE A 172 -17.48 10.78 -1.87
N LYS A 173 -16.38 10.73 -1.13
CA LYS A 173 -15.18 11.54 -1.38
C LYS A 173 -13.92 10.67 -1.32
N PHE A 174 -13.12 10.72 -2.37
CA PHE A 174 -11.79 10.11 -2.46
C PHE A 174 -10.74 11.21 -2.29
N VAL A 175 -9.82 11.05 -1.35
CA VAL A 175 -8.75 12.04 -1.10
C VAL A 175 -7.40 11.44 -1.45
N VAL A 176 -6.66 12.14 -2.31
CA VAL A 176 -5.28 11.80 -2.68
C VAL A 176 -4.36 12.97 -2.34
N TYR A 177 -3.31 12.69 -1.58
CA TYR A 177 -2.27 13.67 -1.27
C TYR A 177 -1.14 13.57 -2.27
N TYR A 178 -0.56 14.68 -2.71
CA TYR A 178 0.50 14.64 -3.72
C TYR A 178 1.74 13.89 -3.23
N LYS A 179 2.00 13.89 -1.91
CA LYS A 179 3.08 13.11 -1.28
C LYS A 179 2.93 11.59 -1.42
N SER A 180 1.72 11.09 -1.71
CA SER A 180 1.47 9.67 -1.94
C SER A 180 1.57 9.28 -3.41
N ILE A 181 1.73 10.23 -4.34
CA ILE A 181 1.88 9.95 -5.78
C ILE A 181 3.34 9.61 -6.06
N CYS A 182 3.60 8.38 -6.50
CA CYS A 182 4.94 7.92 -6.90
C CYS A 182 5.22 8.28 -8.36
N LYS A 183 4.26 8.02 -9.25
CA LYS A 183 4.34 8.37 -10.67
C LYS A 183 2.94 8.52 -11.26
N VAL A 184 2.83 9.24 -12.36
CA VAL A 184 1.58 9.42 -13.11
C VAL A 184 1.80 9.04 -14.56
N ILE A 185 0.97 8.16 -15.10
CA ILE A 185 0.93 7.92 -16.55
C ILE A 185 -0.21 8.75 -17.13
N VAL A 186 0.11 9.52 -18.15
CA VAL A 186 -0.80 10.38 -18.91
C VAL A 186 -1.02 9.71 -20.25
N ASN A 187 -2.23 9.20 -20.47
CA ASN A 187 -2.65 8.73 -21.79
C ASN A 187 -3.60 9.77 -22.40
N ASP A 188 -3.06 10.65 -23.25
CA ASP A 188 -3.85 11.62 -24.00
C ASP A 188 -4.29 11.03 -25.34
N VAL A 189 -5.32 10.17 -25.28
CA VAL A 189 -5.81 9.44 -26.45
C VAL A 189 -6.31 10.44 -27.52
N PRO A 190 -5.77 10.39 -28.75
CA PRO A 190 -6.30 11.16 -29.87
C PRO A 190 -7.79 10.85 -30.09
N ASN A 191 -8.58 11.85 -30.48
CA ASN A 191 -10.00 11.73 -30.87
C ASN A 191 -11.04 11.40 -29.76
N LYS A 192 -10.65 11.04 -28.53
CA LYS A 192 -11.62 10.76 -27.44
C LYS A 192 -12.07 11.97 -26.61
N GLU A 193 -11.60 13.18 -26.94
CA GLU A 193 -11.84 14.41 -26.17
C GLU A 193 -11.62 14.30 -24.64
N CYS A 194 -10.79 13.35 -24.19
CA CYS A 194 -10.48 13.14 -22.79
C CYS A 194 -8.99 12.87 -22.57
N VAL A 195 -8.54 12.98 -21.32
CA VAL A 195 -7.19 12.61 -20.91
C VAL A 195 -7.30 11.64 -19.75
N GLN A 196 -6.66 10.48 -19.87
CA GLN A 196 -6.62 9.48 -18.80
C GLN A 196 -5.37 9.71 -17.94
N LEU A 197 -5.56 9.78 -16.63
CA LEU A 197 -4.49 9.95 -15.65
C LEU A 197 -4.47 8.74 -14.74
N PHE A 198 -3.38 7.99 -14.77
CA PHE A 198 -3.14 6.81 -13.94
C PHE A 198 -2.18 7.19 -12.81
N PHE A 199 -2.73 7.45 -11.62
CA PHE A 199 -1.93 7.78 -10.44
C PHE A 199 -1.44 6.50 -9.77
N VAL A 200 -0.13 6.24 -9.81
CA VAL A 200 0.50 5.18 -9.04
C VAL A 200 0.78 5.70 -7.64
N LEU A 201 0.07 5.16 -6.67
CA LEU A 201 0.06 5.63 -5.29
C LEU A 201 0.83 4.70 -4.36
N LYS A 202 1.41 5.27 -3.30
CA LYS A 202 1.97 4.52 -2.16
C LYS A 202 0.88 3.69 -1.48
N ASN A 203 -0.29 4.30 -1.31
CA ASN A 203 -1.46 3.76 -0.63
C ASN A 203 -2.73 4.19 -1.39
N ILE A 204 -3.81 3.42 -1.26
CA ILE A 204 -5.09 3.77 -1.90
C ILE A 204 -5.60 5.14 -1.44
N PRO A 205 -6.45 5.83 -2.23
CA PRO A 205 -7.12 7.04 -1.80
C PRO A 205 -7.95 6.78 -0.54
N PHE A 206 -7.98 7.74 0.36
CA PHE A 206 -8.91 7.65 1.48
C PHE A 206 -10.34 7.84 0.98
N VAL A 207 -11.21 6.93 1.39
CA VAL A 207 -12.63 6.94 1.02
C VAL A 207 -13.44 7.45 2.21
N TYR A 208 -14.28 8.44 1.95
CA TYR A 208 -15.21 9.02 2.91
C TYR A 208 -16.64 8.99 2.38
N CYS A 209 -17.61 8.95 3.27
CA CYS A 209 -19.01 9.21 2.97
C CYS A 209 -19.50 10.45 3.74
N GLU A 210 -20.45 11.15 3.14
CA GLU A 210 -21.14 12.28 3.77
C GLU A 210 -22.04 11.79 4.91
N LYS A 211 -21.99 12.47 6.07
CA LYS A 211 -22.90 12.18 7.19
C LYS A 211 -24.31 12.61 6.82
N LYS A 212 -25.29 11.72 7.02
CA LYS A 212 -26.70 12.12 6.95
C LYS A 212 -27.04 12.98 8.18
N GLY A 213 -27.44 14.23 7.96
CA GLY A 213 -27.88 15.14 9.03
C GLY A 213 -29.03 14.57 9.85
N LYS A 214 -29.15 14.97 11.12
CA LYS A 214 -30.38 14.73 11.91
C LYS A 214 -31.50 15.58 11.29
N LYS A 215 -32.74 15.07 11.30
CA LYS A 215 -33.94 15.67 10.67
C LYS A 215 -34.24 17.16 10.98
N ASN A 216 -33.49 17.82 11.88
CA ASN A 216 -33.67 19.24 12.19
C ASN A 216 -32.98 20.21 11.22
N ASP A 217 -32.17 19.72 10.28
CA ASP A 217 -31.57 20.57 9.22
C ASP A 217 -32.47 20.68 7.97
N MET A 218 -33.69 20.14 8.02
CA MET A 218 -34.66 20.19 6.91
C MET A 218 -35.38 21.55 6.75
N ALA A 219 -34.82 22.64 7.28
CA ALA A 219 -35.37 23.98 7.10
C ALA A 219 -34.70 24.78 5.95
N GLU A 220 -33.55 24.34 5.41
CA GLU A 220 -32.83 25.12 4.37
C GLU A 220 -32.71 24.45 3.00
N MET A 221 -33.24 23.24 2.78
CA MET A 221 -33.22 22.59 1.45
C MET A 221 -34.59 22.60 0.74
N LYS A 222 -35.25 23.77 0.73
CA LYS A 222 -36.30 24.06 -0.25
C LYS A 222 -35.84 25.23 -1.13
N GLY A 223 -35.12 24.93 -2.19
CA GLY A 223 -34.77 25.90 -3.23
C GLY A 223 -33.57 25.48 -4.07
N ASP A 224 -33.84 25.20 -5.36
CA ASP A 224 -32.93 25.15 -6.52
C ASP A 224 -31.88 24.04 -6.69
N ASP A 225 -31.76 23.60 -7.95
CA ASP A 225 -30.80 22.68 -8.58
C ASP A 225 -29.32 23.14 -8.50
N ARG A 226 -28.91 23.80 -7.41
CA ARG A 226 -27.55 24.34 -7.21
C ARG A 226 -27.04 24.08 -5.79
N ALA A 227 -26.70 22.83 -5.47
CA ALA A 227 -26.01 22.50 -4.21
C ALA A 227 -24.80 21.57 -4.42
N LEU A 228 -23.96 21.90 -5.41
CA LEU A 228 -22.61 21.35 -5.57
C LEU A 228 -21.61 22.50 -5.80
N SER A 229 -21.88 23.68 -5.23
CA SER A 229 -20.95 24.81 -5.27
C SER A 229 -20.07 24.83 -4.03
N LEU A 230 -18.76 24.79 -4.27
CA LEU A 230 -17.69 25.26 -3.39
C LEU A 230 -17.46 24.44 -2.11
N ALA A 231 -16.78 23.29 -2.28
CA ALA A 231 -16.00 22.68 -1.20
C ALA A 231 -14.73 23.52 -0.93
N SER A 232 -14.89 24.64 -0.22
CA SER A 232 -13.79 25.42 0.36
C SER A 232 -14.08 25.71 1.83
N ASP A 233 -13.12 25.38 2.70
CA ASP A 233 -12.97 25.73 4.13
C ASP A 233 -14.10 25.42 5.12
N GLN A 234 -15.36 25.36 4.69
CA GLN A 234 -16.55 25.06 5.50
C GLN A 234 -16.64 23.56 5.87
N GLU A 235 -16.16 22.66 5.01
CA GLU A 235 -16.14 21.20 5.27
C GLU A 235 -15.33 20.81 6.53
N TYR A 236 -14.30 21.59 6.88
CA TYR A 236 -13.44 21.31 8.02
C TYR A 236 -14.09 21.74 9.35
N GLN A 237 -14.92 22.79 9.32
CA GLN A 237 -15.67 23.29 10.48
C GLN A 237 -16.85 22.36 10.83
N GLU A 238 -17.52 21.77 9.84
CA GLU A 238 -18.78 21.05 10.04
C GLU A 238 -18.66 19.53 10.29
N LYS A 239 -17.44 18.96 10.27
CA LYS A 239 -17.19 17.51 10.47
C LYS A 239 -18.11 16.62 9.61
N LYS A 240 -18.40 17.06 8.39
CA LYS A 240 -19.42 16.53 7.47
C LYS A 240 -19.13 15.14 6.89
N TRP A 241 -17.87 14.71 6.93
CA TRP A 241 -17.38 13.48 6.30
C TRP A 241 -16.92 12.46 7.34
N GLU A 242 -17.16 11.17 7.10
CA GLU A 242 -16.63 10.06 7.90
C GLU A 242 -15.98 9.00 7.00
N ARG A 243 -14.97 8.28 7.51
CA ARG A 243 -14.27 7.24 6.74
C ARG A 243 -15.24 6.12 6.38
N SER A 244 -15.15 5.60 5.16
CA SER A 244 -16.06 4.56 4.68
C SER A 244 -15.30 3.33 4.19
N LEU A 245 -15.84 2.15 4.50
CA LEU A 245 -15.36 0.84 4.05
C LEU A 245 -16.00 0.41 2.72
N THR A 246 -17.01 1.15 2.27
CA THR A 246 -17.70 0.91 1.00
C THR A 246 -18.00 2.22 0.30
N PHE A 247 -18.14 2.18 -1.02
CA PHE A 247 -18.67 3.31 -1.76
C PHE A 247 -19.56 2.85 -2.91
N GLY A 248 -20.30 3.80 -3.47
CA GLY A 248 -21.24 3.56 -4.56
C GLY A 248 -22.48 2.77 -4.13
N CYS A 249 -23.16 2.20 -5.11
CA CYS A 249 -24.47 1.59 -4.96
C CYS A 249 -24.67 0.39 -5.91
N SER A 250 -25.40 -0.62 -5.45
CA SER A 250 -25.73 -1.79 -6.28
C SER A 250 -26.71 -1.45 -7.41
N CYS A 251 -27.49 -0.36 -7.29
CA CYS A 251 -28.49 0.04 -8.28
C CYS A 251 -27.90 0.43 -9.65
N ASN A 252 -26.63 0.80 -9.71
CA ASN A 252 -25.93 1.26 -10.90
C ASN A 252 -24.56 0.59 -11.07
N LYS A 253 -24.37 -0.59 -10.46
CA LYS A 253 -23.13 -1.38 -10.51
C LYS A 253 -21.86 -0.66 -10.02
N SER A 254 -21.99 0.45 -9.30
CA SER A 254 -20.85 1.20 -8.76
C SER A 254 -20.39 0.71 -7.39
N PHE A 255 -21.17 -0.14 -6.72
CA PHE A 255 -20.85 -0.61 -5.36
C PHE A 255 -19.48 -1.29 -5.29
N CYS A 256 -18.65 -0.85 -4.35
CA CYS A 256 -17.37 -1.46 -4.05
C CYS A 256 -17.10 -1.47 -2.55
N ASN A 257 -16.60 -2.59 -2.05
CA ASN A 257 -15.95 -2.64 -0.73
C ASN A 257 -14.47 -2.35 -0.94
N ILE A 258 -13.88 -1.49 -0.10
CA ILE A 258 -12.49 -1.05 -0.26
C ILE A 258 -11.49 -2.22 -0.19
N SER A 259 -11.85 -3.33 0.46
CA SER A 259 -11.05 -4.56 0.46
C SER A 259 -10.79 -5.15 -0.93
N LYS A 260 -11.68 -4.89 -1.89
CA LYS A 260 -11.50 -5.34 -3.29
C LYS A 260 -10.43 -4.54 -4.04
N ILE A 261 -10.19 -3.31 -3.62
CA ILE A 261 -9.27 -2.37 -4.27
C ILE A 261 -8.05 -2.01 -3.42
N GLY A 262 -7.97 -2.45 -2.15
CA GLY A 262 -6.85 -2.15 -1.24
C GLY A 262 -5.49 -2.59 -1.77
N ARG A 263 -5.47 -3.63 -2.61
CA ARG A 263 -4.28 -4.16 -3.29
C ARG A 263 -4.02 -3.54 -4.68
N CYS A 264 -4.81 -2.53 -5.08
CA CYS A 264 -4.65 -1.80 -6.35
C CYS A 264 -3.90 -0.48 -6.11
N PRO A 265 -2.59 -0.38 -6.44
CA PRO A 265 -1.83 0.85 -6.22
C PRO A 265 -2.18 1.94 -7.23
N VAL A 266 -2.91 1.64 -8.32
CA VAL A 266 -3.19 2.58 -9.40
C VAL A 266 -4.62 3.08 -9.30
N PHE A 267 -4.78 4.40 -9.15
CA PHE A 267 -6.06 5.08 -9.24
C PHE A 267 -6.14 5.86 -10.56
N LYS A 268 -7.01 5.42 -11.46
CA LYS A 268 -7.25 6.05 -12.76
C LYS A 268 -8.41 7.03 -12.64
N ILE A 269 -8.25 8.21 -13.21
CA ILE A 269 -9.35 9.13 -13.51
C ILE A 269 -9.29 9.54 -14.98
N VAL A 270 -10.44 9.84 -15.58
CA VAL A 270 -10.52 10.35 -16.95
C VAL A 270 -11.10 11.75 -16.95
N VAL A 271 -10.28 12.73 -17.31
CA VAL A 271 -10.63 14.15 -17.31
C VAL A 271 -11.19 14.55 -18.68
N SER A 272 -12.32 15.24 -18.70
CA SER A 272 -12.86 15.83 -19.94
C SER A 272 -11.95 16.97 -20.45
N ARG A 273 -11.60 16.99 -21.75
CA ARG A 273 -10.69 18.02 -22.31
C ARG A 273 -11.23 19.44 -22.16
N GLN A 274 -12.55 19.61 -22.04
CA GLN A 274 -13.19 20.91 -21.80
C GLN A 274 -12.68 21.61 -20.52
N HIS A 275 -12.14 20.85 -19.56
CA HIS A 275 -11.70 21.35 -18.24
C HIS A 275 -10.18 21.55 -18.10
N ARG A 276 -9.46 21.75 -19.21
CA ARG A 276 -8.02 22.11 -19.21
C ARG A 276 -7.13 21.07 -18.50
N ALA A 277 -7.28 19.78 -18.79
CA ALA A 277 -6.48 18.68 -18.23
C ALA A 277 -4.96 18.99 -18.16
N TYR A 278 -4.41 19.64 -19.18
CA TYR A 278 -3.02 20.09 -19.21
C TYR A 278 -2.64 21.06 -18.09
N GLY A 279 -3.49 22.03 -17.77
CA GLY A 279 -3.23 22.95 -16.67
C GLY A 279 -3.20 22.24 -15.31
N ILE A 280 -3.94 21.13 -15.18
CA ILE A 280 -3.88 20.25 -14.01
C ILE A 280 -2.55 19.51 -13.99
N ILE A 281 -2.16 18.86 -15.09
CA ILE A 281 -0.90 18.10 -15.22
C ILE A 281 0.31 18.99 -14.95
N GLU A 282 0.40 20.18 -15.57
CA GLU A 282 1.48 21.15 -15.35
C GLU A 282 1.62 21.51 -13.87
N ARG A 283 0.49 21.79 -13.20
CA ARG A 283 0.50 22.12 -11.77
C ARG A 283 0.84 20.92 -10.90
N LEU A 284 0.43 19.71 -11.28
CA LEU A 284 0.84 18.49 -10.59
C LEU A 284 2.36 18.28 -10.70
N ILE A 285 2.97 18.46 -11.88
CA ILE A 285 4.42 18.36 -12.08
C ILE A 285 5.18 19.35 -11.19
N GLN A 286 4.66 20.58 -11.05
CA GLN A 286 5.25 21.65 -10.25
C GLN A 286 5.07 21.48 -8.73
N ARG A 287 4.04 20.74 -8.28
CA ARG A 287 3.64 20.69 -6.85
C ARG A 287 3.84 19.33 -6.19
N CYS A 288 4.00 18.26 -6.97
CA CYS A 288 4.45 16.97 -6.47
C CYS A 288 5.94 17.03 -6.10
N ALA A 289 6.44 16.00 -5.42
CA ALA A 289 7.85 15.92 -5.07
C ALA A 289 8.73 15.83 -6.33
N GLY A 290 9.99 16.26 -6.22
CA GLY A 290 10.95 16.25 -7.34
C GLY A 290 11.20 14.85 -7.92
N ASN A 291 10.99 13.81 -7.12
CA ASN A 291 11.09 12.40 -7.51
C ASN A 291 9.76 11.78 -7.97
N THR A 292 8.65 12.53 -8.07
CA THR A 292 7.39 12.06 -8.66
C THR A 292 7.42 12.27 -10.16
N TYR A 293 7.45 11.21 -10.96
CA TYR A 293 7.58 11.30 -12.42
C TYR A 293 6.21 11.31 -13.14
N PHE A 294 6.14 12.05 -14.25
CA PHE A 294 4.97 12.12 -15.13
C PHE A 294 5.37 11.63 -16.51
N PHE A 295 4.76 10.53 -16.95
CA PHE A 295 5.06 9.87 -18.21
C PHE A 295 3.88 9.98 -19.15
N TYR A 296 4.14 10.26 -20.42
CA TYR A 296 3.18 10.18 -21.51
C TYR A 296 3.36 8.83 -22.20
N SER A 297 2.28 8.06 -22.29
CA SER A 297 2.28 6.73 -22.90
C SER A 297 0.86 6.34 -23.27
N ASN A 298 0.72 5.65 -24.40
CA ASN A 298 -0.48 4.88 -24.69
C ASN A 298 -0.47 3.61 -23.81
N LEU A 299 -1.52 3.43 -23.01
CA LEU A 299 -1.73 2.27 -22.15
C LEU A 299 -2.98 1.50 -22.59
N ASN A 300 -2.83 0.19 -22.71
CA ASN A 300 -3.93 -0.73 -22.92
C ASN A 300 -4.64 -1.02 -21.59
N THR A 301 -5.95 -0.79 -21.55
CA THR A 301 -6.75 -1.19 -20.38
C THR A 301 -7.24 -2.62 -20.57
N GLU A 302 -6.84 -3.50 -19.67
CA GLU A 302 -7.19 -4.91 -19.66
C GLU A 302 -8.05 -5.25 -18.45
N VAL A 303 -8.97 -6.20 -18.59
CA VAL A 303 -9.84 -6.66 -17.49
C VAL A 303 -9.57 -8.15 -17.25
N LEU A 304 -9.45 -8.52 -15.97
CA LEU A 304 -9.23 -9.91 -15.60
C LEU A 304 -10.41 -10.79 -16.06
N ARG A 305 -10.15 -11.71 -16.99
CA ARG A 305 -11.19 -12.58 -17.56
C ARG A 305 -11.50 -13.81 -16.70
N LYS A 306 -10.49 -14.37 -16.03
CA LYS A 306 -10.62 -15.59 -15.22
C LYS A 306 -9.69 -15.53 -14.01
N ALA A 307 -10.19 -15.95 -12.86
CA ALA A 307 -9.37 -16.09 -11.66
C ALA A 307 -8.34 -17.23 -11.83
N ILE A 308 -7.15 -17.03 -11.28
CA ILE A 308 -6.11 -18.07 -11.24
C ILE A 308 -6.45 -19.03 -10.10
N GLU A 309 -6.66 -20.31 -10.43
CA GLU A 309 -7.03 -21.32 -9.45
C GLU A 309 -5.90 -21.54 -8.43
N LYS A 310 -6.27 -21.59 -7.14
CA LYS A 310 -5.38 -21.80 -5.99
C LYS A 310 -4.20 -20.82 -5.90
N TYR A 311 -4.30 -19.62 -6.48
CA TYR A 311 -3.23 -18.61 -6.46
C TYR A 311 -2.82 -18.21 -5.05
N GLU A 312 -3.77 -18.05 -4.13
CA GLU A 312 -3.49 -17.60 -2.76
C GLU A 312 -2.72 -18.66 -1.94
N ILE A 313 -2.69 -19.93 -2.38
CA ILE A 313 -1.96 -21.01 -1.69
C ILE A 313 -0.62 -21.23 -2.40
N PHE A 314 0.48 -21.08 -1.64
CA PHE A 314 1.81 -21.37 -2.14
C PHE A 314 1.92 -22.87 -2.51
N PRO A 315 2.46 -23.21 -3.71
CA PRO A 315 2.53 -24.59 -4.19
C PRO A 315 3.69 -25.35 -3.54
N PHE A 316 3.59 -25.65 -2.25
CA PHE A 316 4.63 -26.38 -1.52
C PHE A 316 4.72 -27.85 -1.99
N ASN A 317 5.93 -28.33 -2.28
CA ASN A 317 6.18 -29.72 -2.66
C ASN A 317 6.91 -30.48 -1.54
N TYR A 318 6.20 -31.40 -0.88
CA TYR A 318 6.74 -32.22 0.20
C TYR A 318 7.77 -33.27 -0.28
N GLU A 319 7.67 -33.72 -1.53
CA GLU A 319 8.50 -34.81 -2.09
C GLU A 319 9.95 -34.39 -2.33
N LEU A 320 10.25 -33.08 -2.29
CA LEU A 320 11.60 -32.54 -2.49
C LEU A 320 12.44 -32.51 -1.21
N HIS A 321 11.88 -32.94 -0.08
CA HIS A 321 12.58 -33.05 1.19
C HIS A 321 12.87 -34.51 1.56
N PRO A 322 13.98 -34.81 2.26
CA PRO A 322 14.27 -36.16 2.71
C PRO A 322 13.15 -36.72 3.58
N ASN A 323 12.76 -37.99 3.39
CA ASN A 323 11.75 -38.67 4.20
C ASN A 323 12.08 -38.72 5.70
N SER A 324 13.35 -38.48 6.08
CA SER A 324 13.82 -38.42 7.46
C SER A 324 13.54 -37.10 8.17
N ILE A 325 13.08 -36.05 7.46
CA ILE A 325 12.81 -34.75 8.06
C ILE A 325 11.59 -34.84 9.00
N ASP A 326 11.71 -34.24 10.19
CA ASP A 326 10.59 -34.16 11.12
C ASP A 326 9.39 -33.38 10.53
N ARG A 327 8.18 -33.82 10.87
CA ARG A 327 6.93 -33.24 10.37
C ARG A 327 6.75 -31.78 10.80
N GLY A 328 7.15 -31.44 12.03
CA GLY A 328 7.10 -30.06 12.51
C GLY A 328 8.02 -29.15 11.68
N THR A 329 9.25 -29.60 11.44
CA THR A 329 10.20 -28.87 10.58
C THR A 329 9.65 -28.65 9.16
N LEU A 330 8.96 -29.64 8.61
CA LEU A 330 8.34 -29.55 7.28
C LEU A 330 7.19 -28.53 7.25
N LEU A 331 6.37 -28.48 8.31
CA LEU A 331 5.32 -27.48 8.47
C LEU A 331 5.88 -26.06 8.62
N ASP A 332 7.02 -25.90 9.29
CA ASP A 332 7.71 -24.61 9.41
C ASP A 332 8.21 -24.11 8.06
N LYS A 333 8.79 -25.00 7.24
CA LYS A 333 9.20 -24.69 5.87
C LYS A 333 8.00 -24.30 4.99
N GLN A 334 6.90 -25.06 5.08
CA GLN A 334 5.66 -24.74 4.38
C GLN A 334 5.13 -23.35 4.81
N PHE A 335 5.12 -23.08 6.11
CA PHE A 335 4.71 -21.80 6.66
C PHE A 335 5.60 -20.66 6.15
N ALA A 336 6.92 -20.82 6.14
CA ALA A 336 7.84 -19.78 5.69
C ALA A 336 7.58 -19.39 4.22
N CYS A 337 7.40 -20.38 3.35
CA CYS A 337 7.05 -20.15 1.94
C CYS A 337 5.67 -19.47 1.80
N GLN A 338 4.65 -19.95 2.50
CA GLN A 338 3.32 -19.34 2.45
C GLN A 338 3.37 -17.90 2.99
N PHE A 339 4.04 -17.65 4.11
CA PHE A 339 4.12 -16.31 4.70
C PHE A 339 4.82 -15.35 3.74
N ALA A 340 5.91 -15.76 3.08
CA ALA A 340 6.57 -14.94 2.05
C ALA A 340 5.69 -14.68 0.82
N TRP A 341 4.86 -15.66 0.44
CA TRP A 341 3.85 -15.49 -0.61
C TRP A 341 2.77 -14.48 -0.21
N GLU A 342 2.29 -14.52 1.04
CA GLU A 342 1.35 -13.53 1.58
C GLU A 342 1.95 -12.13 1.65
N VAL A 343 3.26 -12.00 1.93
CA VAL A 343 3.95 -10.70 1.92
C VAL A 343 3.83 -10.04 0.54
N VAL A 344 4.19 -10.74 -0.53
CA VAL A 344 4.14 -10.14 -1.88
C VAL A 344 2.70 -9.88 -2.34
N ASN A 345 1.77 -10.79 -2.04
CA ASN A 345 0.37 -10.70 -2.47
C ASN A 345 -0.47 -9.72 -1.64
N GLY A 346 -0.10 -9.46 -0.39
CA GLY A 346 -0.76 -8.49 0.48
C GLY A 346 -0.46 -7.05 0.08
N LEU A 347 0.70 -6.81 -0.53
CA LEU A 347 1.13 -5.47 -0.96
C LEU A 347 0.45 -5.00 -2.25
N SER A 348 0.32 -5.88 -3.25
CA SER A 348 -0.30 -5.54 -4.53
C SER A 348 -0.81 -6.77 -5.30
N LEU A 349 -1.78 -6.56 -6.19
CA LEU A 349 -2.22 -7.55 -7.18
C LEU A 349 -1.27 -7.68 -8.37
N GLU A 350 -0.20 -6.89 -8.43
CA GLU A 350 0.69 -6.76 -9.59
C GLU A 350 1.25 -8.10 -10.08
N ILE A 351 1.77 -8.96 -9.18
CA ILE A 351 2.28 -10.29 -9.55
C ILE A 351 1.18 -11.16 -10.18
N ARG A 352 0.01 -11.20 -9.54
CA ARG A 352 -1.14 -11.96 -10.03
C ARG A 352 -1.56 -11.48 -11.41
N ASP A 353 -1.53 -10.17 -11.63
CA ASP A 353 -1.95 -9.54 -12.86
C ASP A 353 -0.92 -9.72 -13.98
N GLN A 354 0.38 -9.74 -13.67
CA GLN A 354 1.44 -10.16 -14.60
C GLN A 354 1.23 -11.59 -15.09
N ILE A 355 0.97 -12.52 -14.17
CA ILE A 355 0.71 -13.93 -14.52
C ILE A 355 -0.58 -14.03 -15.33
N SER A 356 -1.64 -13.34 -14.90
CA SER A 356 -2.94 -13.35 -15.59
C SER A 356 -2.83 -12.82 -17.01
N LEU A 357 -2.06 -11.75 -17.24
CA LEU A 357 -1.83 -11.18 -18.55
C LEU A 357 -1.10 -12.16 -19.47
N LYS A 358 -0.02 -12.80 -19.00
CA LYS A 358 0.70 -13.81 -19.80
C LYS A 358 -0.13 -15.06 -20.08
N CYS A 359 -1.00 -15.47 -19.17
CA CYS A 359 -1.95 -16.57 -19.39
C CYS A 359 -2.96 -16.29 -20.52
N GLN A 360 -3.15 -15.04 -20.95
CA GLN A 360 -4.00 -14.72 -22.09
C GLN A 360 -3.33 -15.08 -23.43
N THR A 361 -2.00 -15.07 -23.49
CA THR A 361 -1.22 -15.34 -24.70
C THR A 361 -0.59 -16.73 -24.70
N ALA A 362 -0.26 -17.28 -23.53
CA ALA A 362 0.37 -18.57 -23.36
C ALA A 362 -0.47 -19.45 -22.43
N GLN A 363 -1.08 -20.50 -23.00
CA GLN A 363 -1.76 -21.54 -22.22
C GLN A 363 -0.73 -22.15 -21.25
N ASP A 364 -1.14 -22.37 -19.99
CA ASP A 364 -0.33 -22.97 -18.92
C ASP A 364 0.80 -22.12 -18.30
N TYR A 365 0.86 -20.81 -18.55
CA TYR A 365 1.91 -19.96 -17.94
C TYR A 365 1.92 -20.02 -16.39
N TRP A 366 0.75 -20.04 -15.74
CA TRP A 366 0.69 -20.25 -14.29
C TRP A 366 1.26 -21.61 -13.86
N THR A 367 1.11 -22.66 -14.67
CA THR A 367 1.70 -23.97 -14.40
C THR A 367 3.22 -23.90 -14.41
N ILE A 368 3.82 -23.18 -15.35
CA ILE A 368 5.28 -22.96 -15.40
C ILE A 368 5.77 -22.27 -14.13
N ILE A 369 5.13 -21.19 -13.71
CA ILE A 369 5.49 -20.46 -12.49
C ILE A 369 5.30 -21.35 -11.24
N LYS A 370 4.22 -22.14 -11.17
CA LYS A 370 4.01 -23.09 -10.06
C LYS A 370 5.12 -24.12 -9.97
N GLU A 371 5.52 -24.72 -11.08
CA GLU A 371 6.61 -25.70 -11.07
C GLU A 371 7.94 -25.04 -10.67
N PHE A 372 8.20 -23.81 -11.12
CA PHE A 372 9.37 -23.06 -10.68
C PHE A 372 9.37 -22.80 -9.16
N LEU A 373 8.22 -22.39 -8.59
CA LEU A 373 8.06 -22.18 -7.15
C LEU A 373 8.22 -23.48 -6.36
N LYS A 374 7.65 -24.60 -6.85
CA LYS A 374 7.81 -25.93 -6.27
C LYS A 374 9.28 -26.34 -6.22
N GLU A 375 9.99 -26.21 -7.34
CA GLU A 375 11.42 -26.55 -7.41
C GLU A 375 12.27 -25.66 -6.48
N GLY A 376 11.90 -24.39 -6.33
CA GLY A 376 12.53 -23.46 -5.39
C GLY A 376 12.49 -23.92 -3.92
N VAL A 377 11.55 -24.80 -3.55
CA VAL A 377 11.43 -25.37 -2.19
C VAL A 377 12.66 -26.20 -1.80
N LYS A 378 13.46 -26.68 -2.76
CA LYS A 378 14.80 -27.27 -2.47
C LYS A 378 15.71 -26.33 -1.69
N HIS A 379 15.53 -25.02 -1.85
CA HIS A 379 16.29 -23.96 -1.20
C HIS A 379 15.36 -22.93 -0.53
N VAL A 380 14.58 -23.38 0.46
CA VAL A 380 13.55 -22.57 1.15
C VAL A 380 14.05 -21.18 1.56
N ASP A 381 15.20 -21.08 2.23
CA ASP A 381 15.69 -19.79 2.74
C ASP A 381 16.03 -18.80 1.61
N ALA A 382 16.57 -19.31 0.50
CA ALA A 382 16.85 -18.50 -0.68
C ALA A 382 15.56 -18.07 -1.39
N LEU A 383 14.57 -18.97 -1.48
CA LEU A 383 13.26 -18.65 -2.06
C LEU A 383 12.51 -17.60 -1.24
N VAL A 384 12.49 -17.75 0.08
CA VAL A 384 11.89 -16.78 1.01
C VAL A 384 12.59 -15.42 0.89
N SER A 385 13.93 -15.40 0.86
CA SER A 385 14.70 -14.17 0.64
C SER A 385 14.40 -13.52 -0.70
N ALA A 386 14.26 -14.30 -1.77
CA ALA A 386 13.91 -13.80 -3.09
C ALA A 386 12.51 -13.16 -3.12
N LEU A 387 11.52 -13.79 -2.46
CA LEU A 387 10.17 -13.23 -2.35
C LEU A 387 10.14 -11.95 -1.50
N TYR A 388 10.90 -11.90 -0.40
CA TYR A 388 11.04 -10.67 0.39
C TYR A 388 11.70 -9.56 -0.41
N HIS A 389 12.74 -9.86 -1.19
CA HIS A 389 13.36 -8.91 -2.10
C HIS A 389 12.35 -8.36 -3.13
N ILE A 390 11.53 -9.23 -3.74
CA ILE A 390 10.47 -8.80 -4.67
C ILE A 390 9.43 -7.92 -3.96
N SER A 391 9.14 -8.19 -2.69
CA SER A 391 8.25 -7.33 -1.90
C SER A 391 8.80 -5.89 -1.74
N GLU A 392 10.12 -5.72 -1.71
CA GLU A 392 10.75 -4.41 -1.70
C GLU A 392 10.58 -3.68 -3.04
N LEU A 393 10.75 -4.38 -4.17
CA LEU A 393 10.46 -3.83 -5.51
C LEU A 393 9.02 -3.29 -5.59
N ILE A 394 8.05 -4.06 -5.09
CA ILE A 394 6.63 -3.65 -5.02
C ILE A 394 6.43 -2.43 -4.10
N ASN A 395 7.15 -2.36 -2.97
CA ASN A 395 7.07 -1.23 -2.04
C ASN A 395 7.65 0.06 -2.62
N ARG A 396 8.79 -0.03 -3.32
CA ARG A 396 9.44 1.09 -4.03
C ARG A 396 8.65 1.54 -5.26
N LYS A 397 7.69 0.73 -5.72
CA LYS A 397 6.92 0.92 -6.97
C LYS A 397 7.85 0.87 -8.19
N ASP A 398 8.82 -0.03 -8.15
CA ASP A 398 9.74 -0.30 -9.26
C ASP A 398 9.00 -1.00 -10.40
N ILE A 399 9.55 -0.93 -11.61
CA ILE A 399 9.03 -1.67 -12.76
C ILE A 399 9.86 -2.94 -12.85
N PHE A 400 9.22 -4.11 -12.77
CA PHE A 400 9.93 -5.38 -12.82
C PHE A 400 9.10 -6.47 -13.48
N ASN A 401 9.78 -7.49 -14.02
CA ASN A 401 9.16 -8.73 -14.48
C ASN A 401 9.26 -9.79 -13.39
N PHE A 402 8.12 -10.30 -12.89
CA PHE A 402 8.11 -11.23 -11.76
C PHE A 402 8.87 -12.54 -12.03
N GLU A 403 8.72 -13.13 -13.20
CA GLU A 403 9.39 -14.39 -13.54
C GLU A 403 10.92 -14.21 -13.55
N GLU A 404 11.38 -13.14 -14.18
CA GLU A 404 12.80 -12.81 -14.26
C GLU A 404 13.36 -12.45 -12.88
N ALA A 405 12.67 -11.60 -12.11
CA ALA A 405 13.07 -11.18 -10.78
C ALA A 405 13.15 -12.38 -9.83
N LEU A 406 12.14 -13.25 -9.84
CA LEU A 406 12.14 -14.47 -9.04
C LEU A 406 13.33 -15.36 -9.37
N ARG A 407 13.63 -15.55 -10.66
CA ARG A 407 14.77 -16.37 -11.09
C ARG A 407 16.12 -15.77 -10.68
N LYS A 408 16.34 -14.47 -10.95
CA LYS A 408 17.60 -13.78 -10.64
C LYS A 408 17.83 -13.71 -9.12
N CYS A 409 16.82 -13.31 -8.35
CA CYS A 409 16.91 -13.24 -6.89
C CYS A 409 17.10 -14.62 -6.26
N LEU A 410 16.38 -15.65 -6.71
CA LEU A 410 16.56 -17.01 -6.18
C LEU A 410 17.99 -17.50 -6.41
N LEU A 411 18.53 -17.34 -7.61
CA LEU A 411 19.91 -17.73 -7.93
C LEU A 411 20.92 -16.95 -7.09
N TYR A 412 20.68 -15.65 -6.87
CA TYR A 412 21.54 -14.82 -6.04
C TYR A 412 21.57 -15.31 -4.60
N TYR A 413 20.41 -15.53 -3.96
CA TYR A 413 20.34 -15.95 -2.56
C TYR A 413 20.72 -17.42 -2.33
N GLN A 414 20.69 -18.27 -3.37
CA GLN A 414 21.30 -19.60 -3.31
C GLN A 414 22.82 -19.52 -3.17
N ARG A 415 23.45 -18.55 -3.84
CA ARG A 415 24.90 -18.33 -3.82
C ARG A 415 25.34 -17.47 -2.63
N ASN A 416 24.46 -16.59 -2.19
CA ASN A 416 24.69 -15.62 -1.10
C ASN A 416 23.59 -15.77 -0.06
N PRO A 417 23.63 -16.81 0.80
CA PRO A 417 22.63 -17.00 1.83
C PRO A 417 22.56 -15.78 2.76
N SER A 418 21.36 -15.22 2.94
CA SER A 418 21.10 -14.11 3.85
C SER A 418 21.29 -14.56 5.30
N LYS A 419 22.52 -14.51 5.80
CA LYS A 419 22.82 -14.69 7.22
C LYS A 419 23.04 -13.32 7.85
N PHE A 420 21.95 -12.70 8.27
CA PHE A 420 22.00 -11.55 9.17
C PHE A 420 21.62 -12.05 10.54
N ASP A 421 22.60 -12.09 11.44
CA ASP A 421 22.32 -12.24 12.86
C ASP A 421 21.73 -10.92 13.35
N ALA A 422 20.69 -11.00 14.19
CA ALA A 422 20.16 -9.81 14.80
C ALA A 422 21.23 -9.18 15.71
N PRO A 423 21.28 -7.84 15.84
CA PRO A 423 22.12 -7.22 16.86
C PRO A 423 21.86 -7.81 18.24
N GLU A 424 22.84 -7.71 19.13
CA GLU A 424 22.71 -8.18 20.52
C GLU A 424 21.47 -7.58 21.20
N GLY A 425 20.75 -8.39 21.98
CA GLY A 425 19.48 -8.00 22.61
C GLY A 425 18.29 -7.85 21.66
N MET A 426 18.45 -8.17 20.37
CA MET A 426 17.40 -8.10 19.36
C MET A 426 17.11 -9.45 18.70
N CYS A 427 15.97 -9.51 18.02
CA CYS A 427 15.51 -10.67 17.27
C CYS A 427 14.70 -10.23 16.04
N PHE A 428 14.53 -11.11 15.07
CA PHE A 428 13.65 -10.87 13.92
C PHE A 428 12.24 -11.39 14.18
N VAL A 429 11.25 -10.51 14.04
CA VAL A 429 9.84 -10.82 14.30
C VAL A 429 8.99 -10.50 13.09
N ARG A 430 8.15 -11.46 12.69
CA ARG A 430 7.14 -11.29 11.63
C ARG A 430 6.06 -10.29 12.05
N ARG A 431 5.62 -9.46 11.12
CA ARG A 431 4.60 -8.44 11.39
C ARG A 431 3.38 -8.57 10.48
N LEU A 432 2.22 -8.20 11.02
CA LEU A 432 0.95 -8.09 10.32
C LEU A 432 0.39 -6.67 10.51
N ILE A 433 0.09 -5.98 9.42
CA ILE A 433 -0.63 -4.70 9.47
C ILE A 433 -2.06 -4.93 8.98
N ILE A 434 -3.02 -4.52 9.78
CA ILE A 434 -4.43 -4.49 9.38
C ILE A 434 -4.80 -3.04 9.11
N THR A 435 -5.37 -2.82 7.93
CA THR A 435 -5.91 -1.53 7.49
C THR A 435 -7.36 -1.71 7.06
N PRO A 436 -8.15 -0.62 6.97
CA PRO A 436 -9.52 -0.68 6.44
C PRO A 436 -9.64 -1.42 5.10
N SER A 437 -8.64 -1.32 4.23
CA SER A 437 -8.67 -1.91 2.89
C SER A 437 -7.90 -3.21 2.71
N ARG A 438 -7.04 -3.62 3.65
CA ARG A 438 -6.20 -4.82 3.47
C ARG A 438 -5.51 -5.29 4.76
N THR A 439 -5.16 -6.57 4.75
CA THR A 439 -4.23 -7.20 5.68
C THR A 439 -2.89 -7.40 4.97
N ILE A 440 -1.79 -6.99 5.60
CA ILE A 440 -0.45 -6.96 4.99
C ILE A 440 0.53 -7.70 5.90
N CYS A 441 1.04 -8.83 5.41
CA CYS A 441 2.20 -9.46 6.02
C CYS A 441 3.46 -8.68 5.66
N LEU A 442 4.35 -8.48 6.62
CA LEU A 442 5.67 -7.90 6.39
C LEU A 442 6.77 -8.91 6.70
N PRO A 443 7.91 -8.86 5.99
CA PRO A 443 9.09 -9.63 6.34
C PRO A 443 9.47 -9.45 7.82
N PRO A 444 10.14 -10.45 8.43
CA PRO A 444 10.70 -10.29 9.77
C PRO A 444 11.55 -9.02 9.87
N SER A 445 11.27 -8.19 10.88
CA SER A 445 12.05 -6.98 11.17
C SER A 445 12.64 -7.05 12.57
N GLU A 446 13.71 -6.30 12.80
CA GLU A 446 14.37 -6.18 14.10
C GLU A 446 13.38 -5.76 15.20
N HIS A 447 13.51 -6.41 16.34
CA HIS A 447 12.70 -6.19 17.51
C HIS A 447 13.53 -6.49 18.76
N PHE A 448 13.45 -5.63 19.77
CA PHE A 448 14.07 -5.93 21.05
C PHE A 448 13.49 -7.17 21.69
N ASP A 449 14.33 -7.96 22.32
CA ASP A 449 13.88 -9.13 23.05
C ASP A 449 13.00 -8.72 24.26
N ASN A 450 12.17 -9.66 24.70
CA ASN A 450 11.39 -9.54 25.92
C ASN A 450 11.19 -10.92 26.53
N ARG A 451 10.71 -10.95 27.78
CA ARG A 451 10.55 -12.18 28.55
C ARG A 451 9.78 -13.29 27.80
N VAL A 452 8.77 -12.94 27.01
CA VAL A 452 7.98 -13.92 26.24
C VAL A 452 8.76 -14.44 25.03
N ILE A 453 9.51 -13.58 24.34
CA ILE A 453 10.32 -13.98 23.19
C ILE A 453 11.49 -14.86 23.64
N ARG A 454 12.14 -14.55 24.75
CA ARG A 454 13.19 -15.42 25.34
C ARG A 454 12.70 -16.83 25.64
N GLU A 455 11.51 -16.95 26.25
CA GLU A 455 10.95 -18.24 26.64
C GLU A 455 10.41 -19.05 25.45
N TYR A 456 9.68 -18.42 24.53
CA TYR A 456 8.90 -19.14 23.49
C TYR A 456 9.45 -18.97 22.06
N GLY A 457 10.48 -18.13 21.89
CA GLY A 457 11.07 -17.81 20.59
C GLY A 457 10.17 -16.98 19.68
N THR A 458 10.76 -16.45 18.59
CA THR A 458 10.03 -15.61 17.63
C THR A 458 9.23 -16.42 16.61
N GLN A 459 9.50 -17.73 16.49
CA GLN A 459 9.02 -18.52 15.36
C GLN A 459 7.50 -18.48 15.24
N ASN A 460 6.79 -18.64 16.36
CA ASN A 460 5.34 -18.74 16.43
C ASN A 460 4.64 -17.45 16.88
N LEU A 461 5.42 -16.39 17.10
CA LEU A 461 4.91 -15.06 17.43
C LEU A 461 4.63 -14.23 16.18
N LEU A 462 3.56 -13.46 16.24
CA LEU A 462 3.19 -12.49 15.21
C LEU A 462 2.87 -11.15 15.86
N ARG A 463 3.60 -10.11 15.49
CA ARG A 463 3.30 -8.75 15.95
C ARG A 463 2.29 -8.10 15.01
N VAL A 464 1.14 -7.72 15.55
CA VAL A 464 0.04 -7.13 14.79
C VAL A 464 -0.08 -5.64 15.11
N SER A 465 -0.39 -4.82 14.11
CA SER A 465 -0.76 -3.40 14.29
C SER A 465 -1.95 -3.02 13.42
N ILE A 466 -2.89 -2.28 13.98
CA ILE A 466 -4.07 -1.77 13.29
C ILE A 466 -3.82 -0.31 12.93
N GLN A 467 -3.83 0.01 11.65
CA GLN A 467 -3.48 1.33 11.11
C GLN A 467 -4.52 1.77 10.07
N ASP A 468 -4.55 3.05 9.72
CA ASP A 468 -5.33 3.50 8.56
C ASP A 468 -4.60 3.15 7.25
N ASP A 469 -5.26 3.32 6.10
CA ASP A 469 -4.74 2.88 4.78
C ASP A 469 -3.41 3.55 4.39
N ASN A 470 -3.05 4.67 5.02
CA ASN A 470 -1.76 5.36 4.85
C ASN A 470 -0.70 5.01 5.90
N PHE A 471 -0.94 3.96 6.72
CA PHE A 471 -0.12 3.54 7.86
C PHE A 471 -0.06 4.53 9.04
N SER A 472 -0.94 5.54 9.07
CA SER A 472 -1.11 6.38 10.25
C SER A 472 -2.04 5.72 11.29
N LYS A 473 -2.14 6.30 12.49
CA LYS A 473 -3.04 5.79 13.53
C LYS A 473 -4.49 5.88 13.08
N LEU A 474 -5.25 4.81 13.30
CA LEU A 474 -6.68 4.74 12.98
C LEU A 474 -7.54 5.73 13.80
N THR A 475 -6.99 6.30 14.88
CA THR A 475 -7.68 7.25 15.77
C THR A 475 -8.42 8.35 15.01
N PHE A 476 -7.79 8.97 14.01
CA PHE A 476 -8.40 10.07 13.24
C PHE A 476 -9.59 9.64 12.38
N ALA A 477 -9.60 8.39 11.90
CA ALA A 477 -10.71 7.82 11.15
C ALA A 477 -11.97 7.61 12.01
N VAL A 478 -11.78 7.38 13.31
CA VAL A 478 -12.82 6.84 14.20
C VAL A 478 -13.32 7.87 15.21
N GLN A 479 -12.48 8.85 15.63
CA GLN A 479 -12.77 9.78 16.72
C GLN A 479 -14.15 10.48 16.61
N TYR A 480 -14.58 10.82 15.39
CA TYR A 480 -15.85 11.50 15.12
C TYR A 480 -16.77 10.71 14.18
N HIS A 481 -16.55 9.39 14.08
CA HIS A 481 -17.32 8.51 13.23
C HIS A 481 -18.65 8.16 13.91
N THR A 482 -19.78 8.38 13.23
CA THR A 482 -21.11 8.19 13.83
C THR A 482 -21.40 6.73 14.15
N ARG A 483 -20.90 5.82 13.30
CA ARG A 483 -20.94 4.36 13.47
C ARG A 483 -19.58 3.75 13.84
N LYS A 484 -18.84 4.39 14.76
CA LYS A 484 -17.49 3.97 15.15
C LYS A 484 -17.38 2.48 15.53
N ASP A 485 -18.37 1.94 16.23
CA ASP A 485 -18.32 0.56 16.72
C ASP A 485 -18.52 -0.44 15.57
N ASP A 486 -19.36 -0.12 14.59
CA ASP A 486 -19.52 -0.93 13.38
C ASP A 486 -18.25 -0.89 12.52
N PHE A 487 -17.69 0.31 12.32
CA PHE A 487 -16.44 0.50 11.58
C PHE A 487 -15.30 -0.29 12.21
N MET A 488 -15.12 -0.18 13.53
CA MET A 488 -14.08 -0.92 14.26
C MET A 488 -14.33 -2.42 14.28
N ARG A 489 -15.60 -2.86 14.30
CA ARG A 489 -15.94 -4.28 14.21
C ARG A 489 -15.55 -4.88 12.86
N GLU A 490 -15.77 -4.15 11.77
CA GLU A 490 -15.39 -4.61 10.43
C GLU A 490 -13.86 -4.59 10.23
N VAL A 491 -13.17 -3.57 10.75
CA VAL A 491 -11.70 -3.43 10.59
C VAL A 491 -10.92 -4.35 11.53
N ALA A 492 -11.26 -4.38 12.82
CA ALA A 492 -10.50 -5.03 13.87
C ALA A 492 -11.25 -6.18 14.57
N GLY A 493 -12.58 -6.18 14.52
CA GLY A 493 -13.40 -7.14 15.27
C GLY A 493 -13.11 -8.60 14.88
N ASN A 494 -12.90 -8.89 13.60
CA ASN A 494 -12.57 -10.25 13.16
C ASN A 494 -11.22 -10.75 13.71
N LEU A 495 -10.21 -9.88 13.76
CA LEU A 495 -8.90 -10.16 14.38
C LEU A 495 -9.04 -10.42 15.88
N LEU A 496 -9.81 -9.58 16.58
CA LEU A 496 -9.88 -9.61 18.04
C LEU A 496 -10.77 -10.74 18.57
N ASN A 497 -11.79 -11.13 17.80
CA ASN A 497 -12.75 -12.15 18.22
C ASN A 497 -12.44 -13.55 17.67
N ASN A 498 -11.61 -13.67 16.63
CA ASN A 498 -11.27 -14.94 16.00
C ASN A 498 -9.76 -15.11 15.85
N SER A 499 -9.34 -16.31 15.44
CA SER A 499 -7.96 -16.55 15.02
C SER A 499 -7.70 -16.05 13.60
N ILE A 500 -6.42 -15.81 13.28
CA ILE A 500 -5.95 -15.54 11.92
C ILE A 500 -5.13 -16.72 11.42
N SER A 501 -5.57 -17.32 10.31
CA SER A 501 -4.84 -18.40 9.65
C SER A 501 -3.87 -17.86 8.60
N ILE A 502 -2.61 -18.25 8.67
CA ILE A 502 -1.59 -18.00 7.64
C ILE A 502 -0.93 -19.34 7.34
N GLY A 503 -1.21 -19.91 6.17
CA GLY A 503 -0.75 -21.25 5.81
C GLY A 503 -1.19 -22.30 6.83
N PRO A 504 -0.28 -23.16 7.33
CA PRO A 504 -0.63 -24.18 8.31
C PRO A 504 -0.81 -23.63 9.75
N ARG A 505 -0.57 -22.33 9.99
CA ARG A 505 -0.58 -21.76 11.35
C ARG A 505 -1.85 -20.95 11.61
N CYS A 506 -2.38 -21.12 12.82
CA CYS A 506 -3.56 -20.44 13.33
C CYS A 506 -3.16 -19.57 14.52
N TYR A 507 -3.18 -18.25 14.35
CA TYR A 507 -2.74 -17.27 15.33
C TYR A 507 -3.91 -16.80 16.19
N GLU A 508 -3.74 -16.83 17.51
CA GLU A 508 -4.70 -16.31 18.48
C GLU A 508 -4.12 -15.10 19.22
N VAL A 509 -4.98 -14.15 19.60
CA VAL A 509 -4.54 -12.99 20.40
C VAL A 509 -3.85 -13.49 21.67
N LEU A 510 -2.62 -13.04 21.88
CA LEU A 510 -1.81 -13.38 23.04
C LEU A 510 -2.00 -12.32 24.13
N ALA A 511 -1.48 -11.11 23.89
CA ALA A 511 -1.50 -9.97 24.82
C ALA A 511 -0.92 -8.72 24.13
N ALA A 512 -0.87 -7.59 24.84
CA ALA A 512 -0.24 -6.36 24.37
C ALA A 512 0.40 -5.60 25.53
N SER A 513 1.55 -4.97 25.30
CA SER A 513 2.09 -3.97 26.24
C SER A 513 1.37 -2.63 26.13
N ASN A 514 1.54 -1.77 27.13
CA ASN A 514 0.98 -0.41 27.12
C ASN A 514 1.49 0.43 25.93
N SER A 515 2.76 0.29 25.56
CA SER A 515 3.32 0.98 24.38
C SER A 515 2.67 0.50 23.09
N GLN A 516 2.47 -0.81 22.97
CA GLN A 516 1.81 -1.40 21.80
C GLN A 516 0.35 -0.97 21.68
N LEU A 517 -0.41 -0.95 22.79
CA LEU A 517 -1.79 -0.45 22.77
C LEU A 517 -1.90 1.01 22.29
N ARG A 518 -0.95 1.88 22.69
CA ARG A 518 -0.89 3.28 22.19
C ARG A 518 -0.60 3.38 20.69
N GLU A 519 0.04 2.37 20.13
CA GLU A 519 0.32 2.21 18.70
C GLU A 519 -0.68 1.27 17.99
N HIS A 520 -1.82 0.97 18.65
CA HIS A 520 -2.87 0.07 18.12
C HIS A 520 -2.35 -1.34 17.77
N GLY A 521 -1.38 -1.83 18.54
CA GLY A 521 -0.72 -3.11 18.32
C GLY A 521 -0.91 -4.12 19.44
N LEU A 522 -0.72 -5.40 19.09
CA LEU A 522 -0.79 -6.55 19.97
C LEU A 522 0.08 -7.69 19.45
N TRP A 523 0.31 -8.70 20.29
CA TRP A 523 0.91 -9.97 19.92
C TRP A 523 -0.14 -11.03 19.69
N MET A 524 0.10 -11.87 18.70
CA MET A 524 -0.60 -13.13 18.52
C MET A 524 0.40 -14.29 18.57
N PHE A 525 -0.09 -15.48 18.91
CA PHE A 525 0.71 -16.69 18.96
C PHE A 525 -0.01 -17.83 18.25
N ALA A 526 0.72 -18.57 17.42
CA ALA A 526 0.25 -19.81 16.83
C ALA A 526 0.75 -21.00 17.63
N LYS A 527 -0.10 -22.00 17.85
CA LYS A 527 0.28 -23.20 18.61
C LYS A 527 1.59 -23.79 18.08
N ASP A 528 2.54 -24.05 18.97
CA ASP A 528 3.84 -24.63 18.61
C ASP A 528 3.83 -26.17 18.65
N HIS A 529 4.96 -26.77 18.27
CA HIS A 529 5.13 -28.22 18.24
C HIS A 529 5.18 -28.84 19.65
N PHE A 530 5.46 -28.06 20.68
CA PHE A 530 5.44 -28.47 22.09
C PHE A 530 4.03 -28.40 22.70
N GLY A 531 3.07 -27.86 21.96
CA GLY A 531 1.68 -27.75 22.38
C GLY A 531 1.35 -26.46 23.13
N ASN A 532 2.29 -25.51 23.23
CA ASN A 532 2.03 -24.20 23.81
C ASN A 532 1.00 -23.45 22.96
N THR A 533 0.08 -22.75 23.63
CA THR A 533 -0.99 -21.96 23.01
C THR A 533 -0.97 -20.54 23.58
N ALA A 534 -1.67 -19.60 22.95
CA ALA A 534 -1.82 -18.27 23.52
C ALA A 534 -2.41 -18.31 24.95
N ALA A 535 -3.30 -19.27 25.22
CA ALA A 535 -3.89 -19.47 26.54
C ALA A 535 -2.90 -20.01 27.58
N SER A 536 -2.08 -21.02 27.24
CA SER A 536 -1.07 -21.53 28.18
C SER A 536 0.00 -20.49 28.49
N ILE A 537 0.41 -19.71 27.50
CA ILE A 537 1.39 -18.63 27.69
C ILE A 537 0.80 -17.54 28.61
N ARG A 538 -0.46 -17.14 28.43
CA ARG A 538 -1.11 -16.19 29.38
C ARG A 538 -1.16 -16.73 30.81
N LYS A 539 -1.30 -18.05 31.00
CA LYS A 539 -1.25 -18.68 32.33
C LYS A 539 0.17 -18.64 32.91
N TRP A 540 1.20 -18.82 32.08
CA TRP A 540 2.60 -18.71 32.48
C TRP A 540 2.99 -17.26 32.84
N MET A 541 2.38 -16.25 32.21
CA MET A 541 2.66 -14.84 32.50
C MET A 541 2.38 -14.41 33.94
N GLY A 542 1.53 -15.14 34.68
CA GLY A 542 1.22 -14.88 36.09
C GLY A 542 -0.25 -15.11 36.42
N ASP A 543 -0.58 -15.00 37.72
CA ASP A 543 -1.96 -15.05 38.21
C ASP A 543 -2.59 -13.65 38.21
N PHE A 544 -3.50 -13.41 37.27
CA PHE A 544 -4.25 -12.16 37.15
C PHE A 544 -5.71 -12.29 37.62
N SER A 545 -6.10 -13.43 38.22
CA SER A 545 -7.49 -13.75 38.59
C SER A 545 -8.13 -12.73 39.54
N ARG A 546 -7.31 -12.07 40.37
CA ARG A 546 -7.74 -11.03 41.33
C ARG A 546 -7.96 -9.65 40.68
N ILE A 547 -7.60 -9.45 39.41
CA ILE A 547 -7.71 -8.16 38.72
C ILE A 547 -8.99 -8.12 37.89
N THR A 548 -10.01 -7.44 38.40
CA THR A 548 -11.32 -7.32 37.73
C THR A 548 -11.39 -6.18 36.70
N ASN A 549 -10.51 -5.19 36.82
CA ASN A 549 -10.47 -4.05 35.89
C ASN A 549 -9.67 -4.44 34.62
N VAL A 550 -10.33 -4.40 33.46
CA VAL A 550 -9.74 -4.80 32.17
C VAL A 550 -8.47 -4.00 31.83
N ALA A 551 -8.46 -2.69 32.06
CA ALA A 551 -7.28 -1.87 31.76
C ALA A 551 -6.09 -2.25 32.65
N LYS A 552 -6.32 -2.45 33.95
CA LYS A 552 -5.29 -2.90 34.89
C LYS A 552 -4.81 -4.32 34.59
N PHE A 553 -5.73 -5.21 34.20
CA PHE A 553 -5.43 -6.59 33.80
C PHE A 553 -4.50 -6.60 32.59
N MET A 554 -4.87 -5.88 31.53
CA MET A 554 -4.05 -5.76 30.32
C MET A 554 -2.69 -5.10 30.61
N ALA A 555 -2.66 -4.06 31.44
CA ALA A 555 -1.42 -3.38 31.80
C ALA A 555 -0.43 -4.30 32.55
N ARG A 556 -0.92 -5.16 33.46
CA ARG A 556 -0.08 -6.11 34.21
C ARG A 556 0.39 -7.28 33.34
N MET A 557 -0.51 -7.87 32.56
CA MET A 557 -0.14 -8.91 31.58
C MET A 557 0.88 -8.39 30.55
N GLY A 558 0.72 -7.13 30.13
CA GLY A 558 1.61 -6.47 29.17
C GLY A 558 3.03 -6.22 29.65
N GLN A 559 3.32 -6.35 30.95
CA GLN A 559 4.67 -6.14 31.50
C GLN A 559 5.68 -7.13 30.93
N CYS A 560 5.26 -8.37 30.66
CA CYS A 560 6.11 -9.40 30.06
C CYS A 560 6.60 -9.08 28.64
N PHE A 561 6.01 -8.07 27.98
CA PHE A 561 6.41 -7.58 26.66
C PHE A 561 7.18 -6.26 26.70
N SER A 562 7.56 -5.80 27.88
CA SER A 562 8.46 -4.65 28.00
C SER A 562 9.84 -5.05 27.50
N THR A 563 10.47 -4.17 26.72
CA THR A 563 11.88 -4.30 26.36
C THR A 563 12.69 -4.39 27.65
N SER A 564 13.42 -5.49 27.80
CA SER A 564 14.24 -5.77 28.97
C SER A 564 15.41 -6.64 28.54
N GLU A 565 16.60 -6.30 29.01
CA GLU A 565 17.76 -7.18 28.98
C GLU A 565 17.70 -8.11 30.18
N GLU A 566 18.10 -9.36 29.96
CA GLU A 566 18.26 -10.30 31.07
C GLU A 566 19.54 -9.95 31.81
N ALA A 567 19.41 -9.61 33.10
CA ALA A 567 20.55 -9.22 33.92
C ALA A 567 21.15 -10.46 34.62
N VAL A 568 20.56 -10.86 35.74
CA VAL A 568 21.04 -11.99 36.55
C VAL A 568 19.89 -12.95 36.79
N GLN A 569 20.15 -14.25 36.65
CA GLN A 569 19.20 -15.29 37.07
C GLN A 569 19.42 -15.59 38.56
N ILE A 570 18.37 -15.44 39.36
CA ILE A 570 18.39 -15.69 40.80
C ILE A 570 17.31 -16.73 41.11
N GLU A 571 17.68 -17.74 41.89
CA GLU A 571 16.70 -18.65 42.47
C GLU A 571 15.94 -17.93 43.59
N LEU A 572 14.65 -17.70 43.34
CA LEU A 572 13.72 -17.06 44.26
C LEU A 572 13.30 -18.06 45.35
N GLU A 573 14.22 -18.40 46.24
CA GLU A 573 13.94 -19.10 47.48
C GLU A 573 13.38 -18.11 48.53
N ASP A 574 12.53 -18.58 49.45
CA ASP A 574 11.91 -17.73 50.49
C ASP A 574 12.96 -16.99 51.33
N GLU A 575 14.17 -17.54 51.46
CA GLU A 575 15.30 -16.94 52.18
C GLU A 575 15.89 -15.71 51.46
N ASN A 576 15.69 -15.61 50.14
CA ASN A 576 16.24 -14.53 49.30
C ASN A 576 15.23 -13.39 49.06
N ILE A 577 14.01 -13.49 49.61
CA ILE A 577 12.94 -12.50 49.43
C ILE A 577 12.50 -11.93 50.78
N ILE A 578 12.66 -10.61 50.95
CA ILE A 578 12.16 -9.90 52.13
C ILE A 578 10.94 -9.06 51.73
N TYR A 579 9.76 -9.44 52.23
CA TYR A 579 8.55 -8.64 52.10
C TYR A 579 8.55 -7.51 53.14
N LEU A 580 8.55 -6.27 52.66
CA LEU A 580 8.49 -5.08 53.50
C LEU A 580 7.11 -4.43 53.41
N GLU A 581 6.65 -3.86 54.53
CA GLU A 581 5.43 -3.04 54.51
C GLU A 581 5.69 -1.72 53.79
N ASP A 582 4.67 -1.25 53.07
CA ASP A 582 4.71 0.05 52.41
C ASP A 582 4.91 1.19 53.41
N ILE A 583 5.83 2.11 53.12
CA ILE A 583 6.02 3.35 53.84
C ILE A 583 4.87 4.29 53.45
N LYS A 584 3.95 4.57 54.38
CA LYS A 584 2.74 5.35 54.12
C LYS A 584 2.37 6.27 55.28
N ASN A 585 1.60 7.31 54.98
CA ASN A 585 0.79 8.04 55.96
C ASN A 585 -0.70 7.89 55.63
N GLU A 586 -1.58 8.68 56.27
CA GLU A 586 -3.03 8.60 56.04
C GLU A 586 -3.46 8.85 54.58
N ASN A 587 -2.69 9.64 53.83
CA ASN A 587 -3.10 10.13 52.50
C ASN A 587 -2.21 9.63 51.35
N TYR A 588 -1.01 9.15 51.64
CA TYR A 588 0.01 8.85 50.63
C TYR A 588 0.82 7.60 50.97
N THR A 589 1.12 6.82 49.93
CA THR A 589 2.13 5.75 49.95
C THR A 589 3.42 6.30 49.33
N PHE A 590 4.49 6.35 50.10
CA PHE A 590 5.80 6.87 49.69
C PHE A 590 6.70 5.79 49.06
N SER A 591 6.39 4.52 49.25
CA SER A 591 7.12 3.37 48.67
C SER A 591 6.46 2.76 47.43
N ASP A 592 5.47 3.43 46.83
CA ASP A 592 4.74 2.87 45.68
C ASP A 592 5.70 2.68 44.49
N GLY A 593 5.88 1.42 44.09
CA GLY A 593 6.69 1.04 42.93
C GLY A 593 8.19 0.96 43.17
N ILE A 594 8.67 1.03 44.42
CA ILE A 594 10.09 0.85 44.75
C ILE A 594 10.34 -0.43 45.56
N GLY A 595 11.52 -1.02 45.35
CA GLY A 595 12.02 -2.17 46.09
C GLY A 595 13.53 -2.04 46.26
N MET A 596 14.12 -2.86 47.13
CA MET A 596 15.56 -2.90 47.37
C MET A 596 16.13 -4.23 46.90
N ILE A 597 17.35 -4.19 46.38
CA ILE A 597 18.18 -5.37 46.11
C ILE A 597 19.42 -5.32 47.01
N SER A 598 20.05 -6.46 47.26
CA SER A 598 21.32 -6.50 47.99
C SER A 598 22.44 -5.81 47.22
N VAL A 599 23.51 -5.43 47.92
CA VAL A 599 24.67 -4.79 47.29
C VAL A 599 25.35 -5.78 46.34
N GLU A 600 25.43 -7.04 46.74
CA GLU A 600 26.01 -8.13 45.95
C GLU A 600 25.24 -8.31 44.63
N LEU A 601 23.90 -8.34 44.68
CA LEU A 601 23.09 -8.43 43.46
C LEU A 601 23.24 -7.19 42.59
N ALA A 602 23.35 -6.00 43.19
CA ALA A 602 23.59 -4.77 42.45
C ALA A 602 24.95 -4.79 41.74
N GLU A 603 25.99 -5.37 42.36
CA GLU A 603 27.31 -5.55 41.75
C GLU A 603 27.28 -6.55 40.60
N GLU A 604 26.58 -7.68 40.74
CA GLU A 604 26.40 -8.66 39.66
C GLU A 604 25.68 -8.05 38.45
N VAL A 605 24.61 -7.30 38.69
CA VAL A 605 23.89 -6.57 37.63
C VAL A 605 24.79 -5.53 36.95
N ARG A 606 25.74 -4.91 37.67
CA ARG A 606 26.64 -3.88 37.13
C ARG A 606 27.71 -4.43 36.17
N VAL A 607 28.06 -5.71 36.26
CA VAL A 607 29.15 -6.31 35.45
C VAL A 607 28.71 -6.63 34.01
N ILE A 608 27.43 -6.45 33.70
CA ILE A 608 26.84 -6.68 32.38
C ILE A 608 27.01 -5.39 31.55
N ASP A 609 28.15 -5.28 30.86
CA ASP A 609 28.44 -4.26 29.85
C ASP A 609 29.10 -4.91 28.63
#